data_AF-A0A1V6H9E7-F1
#
_entry.id   AF-A0A1V6H9E7-F1
#
_cell.length_a   1.000
_cell.length_b   1.000
_cell.length_c   1.000
_cell.angle_alpha   90.00
_cell.angle_beta   90.00
_cell.angle_gamma   90.00
#
_symmetry.space_group_name_H-M   'P 1'
#
loop_
_entity.id
_entity.type
_entity.pdbx_description
1 polymer ?
#
loop_
_entity_poly.entity_id
_entity_poly.type
_entity_poly.pdbx_seq_one_letter_code
_entity_poly.pdbx_strand_id
1 'polypeptide(L)'
;MTPVESEMGLRYRGWVEDNRRRVEERSGGRLGYLHLPNTAGAGYTSFNRYFYPQIDRDGLVIDERNNGGGLIADHIVEVLGRRPLWAVATREGIPMRSPAGALYGPKVMLINRQAGSGGDALPWMFRELGLGPLVGTRTWGGLVGIWDYPGLIDGGRVTAPRGGLFTRNGRWEVENVGVAPDYEVELTPRDFAAGRDPQLEKAIDLLLEALAKEPPARPEIPPYPDYQVSPWRTEATP
;
A
#
# COMPACT_ATOMS: atom_id res chain seq x y z
N MET A 1 -14.57 6.53 35.49
CA MET A 1 -13.56 6.45 34.43
C MET A 1 -12.64 5.30 34.78
N THR A 2 -12.53 4.27 33.94
CA THR A 2 -11.63 3.13 34.18
C THR A 2 -10.31 3.40 33.47
N PRO A 3 -9.18 3.50 34.18
CA PRO A 3 -7.87 3.65 33.55
C PRO A 3 -7.58 2.46 32.62
N VAL A 4 -6.92 2.73 31.50
CA VAL A 4 -6.37 1.68 30.63
C VAL A 4 -4.93 1.38 31.04
N GLU A 5 -4.48 0.13 30.88
CA GLU A 5 -3.10 -0.28 31.20
C GLU A 5 -2.04 0.42 30.32
N SER A 6 -2.42 0.83 29.10
CA SER A 6 -1.53 1.53 28.17
C SER A 6 -2.30 2.41 27.19
N GLU A 7 -1.78 3.61 26.93
CA GLU A 7 -2.31 4.53 25.91
C GLU A 7 -1.70 4.33 24.51
N MET A 8 -0.72 3.42 24.34
CA MET A 8 0.03 3.30 23.08
C MET A 8 -0.90 3.05 21.88
N GLY A 9 -1.89 2.18 22.02
CA GLY A 9 -2.86 1.90 20.96
C GLY A 9 -3.75 3.10 20.62
N LEU A 10 -4.09 3.93 21.61
CA LEU A 10 -4.88 5.15 21.40
C LEU A 10 -4.05 6.22 20.68
N ARG A 11 -2.79 6.40 21.10
CA ARG A 11 -1.86 7.35 20.47
C ARG A 11 -1.53 6.97 19.04
N TYR A 12 -1.29 5.68 18.80
CA TYR A 12 -1.11 5.14 17.45
C TYR A 12 -2.32 5.42 16.56
N ARG A 13 -3.53 5.11 17.03
CA ARG A 13 -4.76 5.37 16.25
C ARG A 13 -4.96 6.86 16.00
N GLY A 14 -4.70 7.71 17.00
CA GLY A 14 -4.75 9.16 16.84
C GLY A 14 -3.84 9.64 15.71
N TRP A 15 -2.58 9.21 15.72
CA TRP A 15 -1.60 9.54 14.70
C TRP A 15 -2.01 9.08 13.29
N VAL A 16 -2.51 7.85 13.14
CA VAL A 16 -3.01 7.34 11.85
C VAL A 16 -4.19 8.18 11.34
N GLU A 17 -5.16 8.50 12.20
CA GLU A 17 -6.32 9.30 11.81
C GLU A 17 -5.97 10.76 11.50
N ASP A 18 -4.99 11.34 12.21
CA ASP A 18 -4.47 12.68 11.93
C ASP A 18 -3.83 12.76 10.55
N ASN A 19 -2.99 11.78 10.20
CA ASN A 19 -2.40 11.71 8.87
C ASN A 19 -3.45 11.47 7.78
N ARG A 20 -4.44 10.60 8.04
CA ARG A 20 -5.56 10.37 7.12
C ARG A 20 -6.32 11.67 6.83
N ARG A 21 -6.65 12.44 7.87
CA ARG A 21 -7.30 13.76 7.73
C ARG A 21 -6.41 14.74 6.97
N ARG A 22 -5.11 14.79 7.26
CA ARG A 22 -4.17 15.69 6.56
C ARG A 22 -4.09 15.38 5.06
N VAL A 23 -4.09 14.11 4.68
CA VAL A 23 -4.14 13.68 3.26
C VAL A 23 -5.48 14.06 2.63
N GLU A 24 -6.58 13.81 3.32
CA GLU A 24 -7.93 14.17 2.85
C GLU A 24 -8.08 15.67 2.64
N GLU A 25 -7.70 16.50 3.61
CA GLU A 25 -7.76 17.96 3.55
C GLU A 25 -6.90 18.54 2.43
N ARG A 26 -5.63 18.13 2.34
CA ARG A 26 -4.69 18.66 1.32
C ARG A 26 -5.02 18.23 -0.10
N SER A 27 -5.66 17.07 -0.26
CA SER A 27 -6.06 16.55 -1.57
C SER A 27 -7.49 16.95 -1.98
N GLY A 28 -8.24 17.66 -1.13
CA GLY A 28 -9.66 17.93 -1.37
C GLY A 28 -10.49 16.65 -1.43
N GLY A 29 -10.13 15.63 -0.63
CA GLY A 29 -10.80 14.33 -0.59
C GLY A 29 -10.48 13.40 -1.75
N ARG A 30 -9.49 13.70 -2.59
CA ARG A 30 -9.15 12.86 -3.74
C ARG A 30 -8.26 11.67 -3.39
N LEU A 31 -7.44 11.78 -2.34
CA LEU A 31 -6.49 10.76 -1.95
C LEU A 31 -6.93 10.01 -0.69
N GLY A 32 -6.69 8.70 -0.68
CA GLY A 32 -6.78 7.88 0.53
C GLY A 32 -5.44 7.77 1.25
N TYR A 33 -5.49 7.32 2.50
CA TYR A 33 -4.31 7.05 3.33
C TYR A 33 -4.51 5.79 4.17
N LEU A 34 -3.48 4.97 4.28
CA LEU A 34 -3.40 3.90 5.27
C LEU A 34 -1.99 3.78 5.83
N HIS A 35 -1.86 3.26 7.05
CA HIS A 35 -0.59 2.92 7.64
C HIS A 35 -0.49 1.41 7.92
N LEU A 36 0.68 0.83 7.70
CA LEU A 36 0.99 -0.57 7.96
C LEU A 36 2.00 -0.67 9.11
N PRO A 37 1.56 -0.99 10.35
CA PRO A 37 2.46 -1.02 11.50
C PRO A 37 3.42 -2.21 11.49
N ASN A 38 3.09 -3.26 10.76
CA ASN A 38 3.92 -4.43 10.53
C ASN A 38 3.42 -5.17 9.27
N THR A 39 4.06 -6.26 8.88
CA THR A 39 3.57 -7.15 7.80
C THR A 39 2.94 -8.45 8.32
N ALA A 40 2.53 -8.46 9.60
CA ALA A 40 1.85 -9.56 10.26
C ALA A 40 0.36 -9.22 10.50
N GLY A 41 -0.25 -9.81 11.53
CA GLY A 41 -1.69 -9.66 11.80
C GLY A 41 -2.16 -8.22 12.03
N ALA A 42 -1.33 -7.34 12.60
CA ALA A 42 -1.69 -5.94 12.79
C ALA A 42 -1.70 -5.17 11.46
N GLY A 43 -0.71 -5.43 10.60
CA GLY A 43 -0.66 -4.98 9.21
C GLY A 43 -1.88 -5.40 8.41
N TYR A 44 -2.21 -6.69 8.43
CA TYR A 44 -3.39 -7.23 7.77
C TYR A 44 -4.68 -6.53 8.24
N THR A 45 -4.84 -6.37 9.55
CA THR A 45 -6.00 -5.70 10.15
C THR A 45 -6.06 -4.22 9.74
N SER A 46 -4.93 -3.52 9.75
CA SER A 46 -4.83 -2.10 9.37
C SER A 46 -5.16 -1.92 7.88
N PHE A 47 -4.59 -2.75 7.02
CA PHE A 47 -4.87 -2.75 5.59
C PHE A 47 -6.36 -2.91 5.32
N ASN A 48 -7.00 -3.96 5.85
CA ASN A 48 -8.43 -4.19 5.64
C ASN A 48 -9.31 -3.05 6.18
N ARG A 49 -8.96 -2.49 7.35
CA ARG A 49 -9.70 -1.38 7.95
C ARG A 49 -9.65 -0.11 7.10
N TYR A 50 -8.49 0.23 6.56
CA TYR A 50 -8.28 1.53 5.92
C TYR A 50 -8.37 1.46 4.40
N PHE A 51 -7.99 0.36 3.75
CA PHE A 51 -8.00 0.28 2.29
C PHE A 51 -9.41 0.25 1.70
N TYR A 52 -10.24 -0.71 2.11
CA TYR A 52 -11.54 -0.96 1.46
C TYR A 52 -12.55 0.21 1.56
N PRO A 53 -12.61 0.98 2.66
CA PRO A 53 -13.47 2.17 2.72
C PRO A 53 -13.02 3.35 1.85
N GLN A 54 -11.84 3.26 1.20
CA GLN A 54 -11.23 4.35 0.43
C GLN A 54 -11.00 3.97 -1.05
N ILE A 55 -11.61 2.89 -1.55
CA ILE A 55 -11.42 2.40 -2.93
C ILE A 55 -12.07 3.30 -4.00
N ASP A 56 -12.91 4.24 -3.58
CA ASP A 56 -13.52 5.28 -4.39
C ASP A 56 -12.63 6.51 -4.57
N ARG A 57 -11.54 6.62 -3.79
CA ARG A 57 -10.54 7.68 -3.92
C ARG A 57 -9.77 7.53 -5.24
N ASP A 58 -9.29 8.66 -5.75
CA ASP A 58 -8.56 8.74 -7.01
C ASP A 58 -7.11 8.24 -6.87
N GLY A 59 -6.51 8.25 -5.67
CA GLY A 59 -5.14 7.79 -5.42
C GLY A 59 -4.93 7.37 -3.96
N LEU A 60 -3.77 6.77 -3.64
CA LEU A 60 -3.52 6.21 -2.31
C LEU A 60 -2.09 6.46 -1.81
N VAL A 61 -1.98 6.98 -0.59
CA VAL A 61 -0.74 6.96 0.20
C VAL A 61 -0.72 5.69 1.06
N ILE A 62 0.33 4.88 0.91
CA ILE A 62 0.61 3.71 1.75
C ILE A 62 1.76 4.08 2.67
N ASP A 63 1.49 4.27 3.96
CA ASP A 63 2.50 4.62 4.94
C ASP A 63 3.08 3.34 5.57
N GLU A 64 4.30 3.01 5.18
CA GLU A 64 5.04 1.82 5.62
C GLU A 64 6.11 2.18 6.66
N ARG A 65 6.25 3.47 7.00
CA ARG A 65 7.23 3.96 7.97
C ARG A 65 7.04 3.27 9.32
N ASN A 66 8.15 2.84 9.93
CA ASN A 66 8.18 2.13 11.22
C ASN A 66 7.50 0.76 11.21
N ASN A 67 7.33 0.13 10.05
CA ASN A 67 6.82 -1.23 9.94
C ASN A 67 7.82 -2.25 10.50
N GLY A 68 7.42 -2.94 11.57
CA GLY A 68 8.29 -3.89 12.28
C GLY A 68 8.52 -5.23 11.57
N GLY A 69 8.04 -5.42 10.35
CA GLY A 69 8.15 -6.68 9.61
C GLY A 69 7.22 -7.77 10.11
N GLY A 70 7.61 -9.03 9.92
CA GLY A 70 6.74 -10.19 10.18
C GLY A 70 6.79 -11.18 9.02
N LEU A 71 5.80 -11.13 8.15
CA LEU A 71 5.69 -12.03 6.99
C LEU A 71 6.10 -11.32 5.70
N ILE A 72 6.29 -12.11 4.64
CA ILE A 72 6.29 -11.58 3.27
C ILE A 72 4.84 -11.30 2.89
N ALA A 73 4.45 -10.03 2.85
CA ALA A 73 3.08 -9.60 2.63
C ALA A 73 2.73 -9.45 1.14
N ASP A 74 2.91 -10.52 0.37
CA ASP A 74 2.56 -10.63 -1.06
C ASP A 74 1.09 -10.25 -1.35
N HIS A 75 0.16 -10.71 -0.52
CA HIS A 75 -1.26 -10.39 -0.63
C HIS A 75 -1.57 -8.87 -0.66
N ILE A 76 -0.75 -8.02 -0.03
CA ILE A 76 -0.93 -6.57 -0.07
C ILE A 76 -0.63 -6.06 -1.49
N VAL A 77 0.51 -6.43 -2.06
CA VAL A 77 0.89 -5.97 -3.41
C VAL A 77 0.03 -6.60 -4.49
N GLU A 78 -0.50 -7.81 -4.28
CA GLU A 78 -1.50 -8.42 -5.17
C GLU A 78 -2.78 -7.59 -5.26
N VAL A 79 -3.29 -7.08 -4.12
CA VAL A 79 -4.47 -6.22 -4.09
C VAL A 79 -4.17 -4.84 -4.71
N LEU A 80 -3.02 -4.25 -4.36
CA LEU A 80 -2.60 -2.94 -4.88
C LEU A 80 -2.31 -2.97 -6.40
N GLY A 81 -1.87 -4.11 -6.93
CA GLY A 81 -1.53 -4.32 -8.33
C GLY A 81 -2.69 -4.73 -9.23
N ARG A 82 -3.92 -4.81 -8.72
CA ARG A 82 -5.10 -5.15 -9.53
C ARG A 82 -5.29 -4.10 -10.64
N ARG A 83 -5.55 -4.59 -11.86
CA ARG A 83 -5.84 -3.77 -13.04
C ARG A 83 -7.32 -3.88 -13.41
N PRO A 84 -7.95 -2.80 -13.91
CA PRO A 84 -9.33 -2.87 -14.37
C PRO A 84 -9.38 -3.75 -15.63
N LEU A 85 -10.29 -4.73 -15.65
CA LEU A 85 -10.43 -5.67 -16.77
C LEU A 85 -11.71 -5.42 -17.55
N TRP A 86 -12.81 -5.16 -16.85
CA TRP A 86 -14.14 -4.91 -17.43
C TRP A 86 -15.01 -4.13 -16.43
N ALA A 87 -16.15 -3.63 -16.92
CA ALA A 87 -17.15 -2.98 -16.10
C ALA A 87 -18.54 -3.52 -16.42
N VAL A 88 -19.43 -3.50 -15.42
CA VAL A 88 -20.85 -3.86 -15.57
C VAL A 88 -21.68 -2.60 -15.57
N ALA A 89 -22.49 -2.41 -16.61
CA ALA A 89 -23.55 -1.41 -16.60
C ALA A 89 -24.69 -1.89 -15.71
N THR A 90 -25.00 -1.12 -14.67
CA THR A 90 -26.16 -1.37 -13.80
C THR A 90 -27.40 -0.65 -14.35
N ARG A 91 -28.59 -1.02 -13.88
CA ARG A 91 -29.84 -0.36 -14.29
C ARG A 91 -29.88 1.10 -13.83
N GLU A 92 -29.18 1.39 -12.74
CA GLU A 92 -29.08 2.68 -12.07
C GLU A 92 -28.08 3.62 -12.76
N GLY A 93 -27.36 3.16 -13.80
CA GLY A 93 -26.46 3.98 -14.60
C GLY A 93 -25.08 4.21 -13.99
N ILE A 94 -24.74 3.53 -12.89
CA ILE A 94 -23.41 3.60 -12.26
C ILE A 94 -22.63 2.33 -12.65
N PRO A 95 -21.60 2.43 -13.51
CA PRO A 95 -20.83 1.28 -13.90
C PRO A 95 -19.96 0.74 -12.77
N MET A 96 -20.01 -0.58 -12.56
CA MET A 96 -19.21 -1.28 -11.55
C MET A 96 -17.94 -1.84 -12.17
N ARG A 97 -16.78 -1.36 -11.73
CA ARG A 97 -15.46 -1.85 -12.18
C ARG A 97 -15.16 -3.24 -11.61
N SER A 98 -14.45 -4.05 -12.40
CA SER A 98 -13.98 -5.38 -12.01
C SER A 98 -12.48 -5.56 -12.25
N PRO A 99 -11.72 -6.20 -11.34
CA PRO A 99 -12.19 -6.74 -10.05
C PRO A 99 -12.76 -5.69 -9.08
N ALA A 100 -13.75 -6.08 -8.28
CA ALA A 100 -14.24 -5.22 -7.20
C ALA A 100 -13.18 -5.09 -6.08
N GLY A 101 -13.33 -4.07 -5.22
CA GLY A 101 -12.44 -3.88 -4.07
C GLY A 101 -11.00 -3.54 -4.46
N ALA A 102 -10.81 -2.70 -5.47
CA ALA A 102 -9.51 -2.27 -5.95
C ALA A 102 -9.49 -0.74 -6.17
N LEU A 103 -8.34 -0.13 -5.91
CA LEU A 103 -8.05 1.27 -6.21
C LEU A 103 -7.11 1.34 -7.41
N TYR A 104 -7.61 1.88 -8.53
CA TYR A 104 -6.92 1.83 -9.83
C TYR A 104 -6.04 3.03 -10.12
N GLY A 105 -6.12 4.10 -9.34
CA GLY A 105 -5.29 5.28 -9.55
C GLY A 105 -3.86 5.16 -9.01
N PRO A 106 -3.09 6.25 -9.10
CA PRO A 106 -1.69 6.30 -8.68
C PRO A 106 -1.54 6.05 -7.18
N LYS A 107 -0.38 5.48 -6.82
CA LYS A 107 -0.05 5.07 -5.46
C LYS A 107 1.35 5.58 -5.12
N VAL A 108 1.58 5.91 -3.86
CA VAL A 108 2.90 6.26 -3.34
C VAL A 108 3.08 5.53 -2.01
N MET A 109 4.26 4.96 -1.78
CA MET A 109 4.60 4.33 -0.50
C MET A 109 5.63 5.16 0.26
N LEU A 110 5.35 5.44 1.54
CA LEU A 110 6.30 6.08 2.45
C LEU A 110 7.13 5.02 3.15
N ILE A 111 8.45 5.19 3.16
CA ILE A 111 9.41 4.27 3.80
C ILE A 111 10.36 5.03 4.73
N ASN A 112 10.89 4.37 5.75
CA ASN A 112 11.94 4.95 6.58
C ASN A 112 12.92 3.90 7.13
N ARG A 113 13.97 4.40 7.78
CA ARG A 113 15.04 3.59 8.40
C ARG A 113 14.58 2.65 9.51
N GLN A 114 13.37 2.81 10.03
CA GLN A 114 12.79 1.96 11.06
C GLN A 114 11.97 0.80 10.48
N ALA A 115 11.60 0.86 9.20
CA ALA A 115 10.96 -0.26 8.52
C ALA A 115 11.99 -1.34 8.20
N GLY A 116 11.67 -2.60 8.47
CA GLY A 116 12.62 -3.70 8.32
C GLY A 116 12.00 -5.09 8.21
N SER A 117 12.79 -6.09 7.78
CA SER A 117 12.33 -7.48 7.59
C SER A 117 11.18 -7.56 6.58
N GLY A 118 9.99 -8.00 6.97
CA GLY A 118 8.82 -7.89 6.08
C GLY A 118 8.58 -6.45 5.57
N GLY A 119 8.96 -5.44 6.35
CA GLY A 119 8.95 -4.03 5.95
C GLY A 119 10.09 -3.60 5.02
N ASP A 120 11.11 -4.45 4.85
CA ASP A 120 12.04 -4.33 3.72
C ASP A 120 11.45 -5.00 2.46
N ALA A 121 10.83 -6.17 2.62
CA ALA A 121 10.27 -6.94 1.49
C ALA A 121 9.09 -6.23 0.81
N LEU A 122 8.20 -5.60 1.57
CA LEU A 122 7.02 -4.93 1.02
C LEU A 122 7.37 -3.78 0.04
N PRO A 123 8.21 -2.79 0.41
CA PRO A 123 8.61 -1.74 -0.53
C PRO A 123 9.46 -2.26 -1.68
N TRP A 124 10.26 -3.31 -1.49
CA TRP A 124 10.95 -3.98 -2.58
C TRP A 124 9.96 -4.55 -3.61
N MET A 125 8.96 -5.33 -3.16
CA MET A 125 7.92 -5.87 -4.05
C MET A 125 7.11 -4.77 -4.72
N PHE A 126 6.80 -3.68 -4.00
CA PHE A 126 6.06 -2.55 -4.53
C PHE A 126 6.79 -1.88 -5.70
N ARG A 127 8.11 -1.74 -5.59
CA ARG A 127 9.00 -1.27 -6.68
C ARG A 127 9.04 -2.27 -7.83
N GLU A 128 9.32 -3.55 -7.56
CA GLU A 128 9.48 -4.58 -8.60
C GLU A 128 8.21 -4.75 -9.46
N LEU A 129 7.04 -4.53 -8.86
CA LEU A 129 5.75 -4.57 -9.56
C LEU A 129 5.36 -3.24 -10.23
N GLY A 130 6.19 -2.20 -10.09
CA GLY A 130 5.94 -0.88 -10.69
C GLY A 130 4.68 -0.21 -10.16
N LEU A 131 4.32 -0.42 -8.89
CA LEU A 131 3.05 0.05 -8.33
C LEU A 131 3.02 1.55 -8.03
N GLY A 132 4.18 2.17 -7.90
CA GLY A 132 4.35 3.60 -7.62
C GLY A 132 5.75 3.91 -7.08
N PRO A 133 6.06 5.19 -6.82
CA PRO A 133 7.33 5.56 -6.25
C PRO A 133 7.36 5.37 -4.72
N LEU A 134 8.57 5.20 -4.20
CA LEU A 134 8.92 5.19 -2.79
C LEU A 134 9.44 6.56 -2.35
N VAL A 135 8.94 7.08 -1.22
CA VAL A 135 9.32 8.38 -0.66
C VAL A 135 9.78 8.20 0.78
N GLY A 136 10.86 8.88 1.17
CA GLY A 136 11.33 8.90 2.56
C GLY A 136 12.81 8.61 2.67
N THR A 137 13.20 7.67 3.53
CA THR A 137 14.61 7.28 3.69
C THR A 137 14.78 5.79 3.46
N ARG A 138 16.02 5.34 3.18
CA ARG A 138 16.33 3.92 3.04
C ARG A 138 15.84 3.12 4.26
N THR A 139 15.28 1.94 4.01
CA THR A 139 14.84 0.99 5.06
C THR A 139 16.03 0.34 5.77
N TRP A 140 15.74 -0.48 6.79
CA TRP A 140 16.75 -1.07 7.67
C TRP A 140 17.71 -2.03 6.97
N GLY A 141 17.21 -2.85 6.04
CA GLY A 141 18.03 -3.81 5.29
C GLY A 141 18.30 -5.12 6.03
N GLY A 142 17.34 -5.62 6.79
CA GLY A 142 17.45 -6.94 7.45
C GLY A 142 16.40 -7.89 6.94
N LEU A 143 16.67 -8.56 5.81
CA LEU A 143 15.77 -9.44 5.08
C LEU A 143 16.29 -10.89 4.97
N VAL A 144 16.88 -11.40 6.05
CA VAL A 144 17.08 -12.84 6.24
C VAL A 144 16.10 -13.36 7.30
N GLY A 145 15.18 -14.21 6.88
CA GLY A 145 14.14 -14.71 7.77
C GLY A 145 14.64 -15.74 8.77
N ILE A 146 13.91 -15.84 9.88
CA ILE A 146 14.23 -16.67 11.04
C ILE A 146 13.07 -17.66 11.29
N TRP A 147 13.33 -18.96 11.31
CA TRP A 147 12.33 -19.98 11.63
C TRP A 147 12.98 -21.31 12.03
N ASP A 148 12.20 -22.20 12.64
CA ASP A 148 12.57 -23.57 13.04
C ASP A 148 13.76 -23.70 14.01
N TYR A 149 13.97 -22.73 14.90
CA TYR A 149 14.94 -22.85 15.99
C TYR A 149 14.28 -23.42 17.25
N PRO A 150 14.86 -24.45 17.89
CA PRO A 150 14.30 -25.04 19.10
C PRO A 150 14.42 -24.06 20.29
N GLY A 151 13.50 -24.20 21.24
CA GLY A 151 13.62 -23.56 22.55
C GLY A 151 14.79 -24.13 23.35
N LEU A 152 15.35 -23.31 24.25
CA LEU A 152 16.41 -23.73 25.17
C LEU A 152 15.80 -24.43 26.40
N ILE A 153 16.62 -25.23 27.10
CA ILE A 153 16.20 -26.03 28.27
C ILE A 153 15.67 -25.18 29.43
N ASP A 154 16.08 -23.91 29.51
CA ASP A 154 15.66 -22.94 30.52
C ASP A 154 14.43 -22.12 30.10
N GLY A 155 13.82 -22.43 28.95
CA GLY A 155 12.71 -21.68 28.37
C GLY A 155 13.14 -20.47 27.53
N GLY A 156 14.44 -20.23 27.38
CA GLY A 156 14.99 -19.22 26.49
C GLY A 156 14.76 -19.54 25.00
N ARG A 157 15.03 -18.55 24.15
CA ARG A 157 14.94 -18.68 22.68
C ARG A 157 16.17 -18.07 22.02
N VAL A 158 16.59 -18.67 20.91
CA VAL A 158 17.62 -18.16 20.01
C VAL A 158 17.02 -18.05 18.61
N THR A 159 17.46 -17.04 17.87
CA THR A 159 17.16 -16.86 16.46
C THR A 159 18.47 -16.82 15.69
N ALA A 160 18.55 -17.48 14.54
CA ALA A 160 19.65 -17.27 13.60
C ALA A 160 19.10 -17.11 12.17
N PRO A 161 19.84 -16.42 11.28
CA PRO A 161 19.40 -16.19 9.92
C PRO A 161 19.30 -17.53 9.15
N ARG A 162 18.15 -17.81 8.52
CA ARG A 162 17.89 -19.10 7.85
C ARG A 162 17.61 -19.00 6.36
N GLY A 163 16.85 -18.01 5.91
CA GLY A 163 16.53 -17.88 4.48
C GLY A 163 16.61 -16.45 3.99
N GLY A 164 17.56 -16.20 3.09
CA GLY A 164 17.75 -14.92 2.44
C GLY A 164 16.93 -14.79 1.16
N LEU A 165 16.52 -13.57 0.85
CA LEU A 165 15.84 -13.25 -0.41
C LEU A 165 16.85 -13.12 -1.56
N PHE A 166 16.56 -13.76 -2.67
CA PHE A 166 17.27 -13.57 -3.94
C PHE A 166 16.26 -13.38 -5.08
N THR A 167 16.69 -12.64 -6.09
CA THR A 167 15.90 -12.30 -7.27
C THR A 167 15.73 -13.47 -8.23
N ARG A 168 14.83 -13.33 -9.21
CA ARG A 168 14.67 -14.33 -10.31
C ARG A 168 15.92 -14.57 -11.14
N ASN A 169 16.84 -13.60 -11.17
CA ASN A 169 18.13 -13.73 -11.86
C ASN A 169 19.27 -14.18 -10.93
N GLY A 170 18.95 -14.69 -9.72
CA GLY A 170 19.91 -15.33 -8.82
C GLY A 170 20.82 -14.34 -8.07
N ARG A 171 20.37 -13.10 -7.85
CA ARG A 171 21.14 -12.09 -7.10
C ARG A 171 20.56 -11.89 -5.72
N TRP A 172 21.42 -11.83 -4.72
CA TRP A 172 21.04 -11.37 -3.37
C TRP A 172 20.63 -9.91 -3.43
N GLU A 173 19.58 -9.57 -2.69
CA GLU A 173 19.06 -8.21 -2.65
C GLU A 173 18.58 -7.86 -1.26
N VAL A 174 18.54 -6.54 -0.97
CA VAL A 174 18.00 -5.92 0.25
C VAL A 174 18.80 -6.17 1.53
N GLU A 175 19.27 -7.39 1.80
CA GLU A 175 20.05 -7.69 3.01
C GLU A 175 21.32 -6.83 3.11
N ASN A 176 21.56 -6.27 4.30
CA ASN A 176 22.67 -5.37 4.64
C ASN A 176 22.76 -4.10 3.78
N VAL A 177 21.69 -3.78 3.04
CA VAL A 177 21.60 -2.57 2.21
C VAL A 177 20.32 -1.80 2.55
N GLY A 178 19.16 -2.45 2.49
CA GLY A 178 17.83 -1.84 2.56
C GLY A 178 17.31 -1.44 1.18
N VAL A 179 16.06 -0.97 1.16
CA VAL A 179 15.37 -0.47 -0.02
C VAL A 179 15.52 1.04 -0.05
N ALA A 180 16.25 1.57 -1.03
CA ALA A 180 16.38 3.01 -1.23
C ALA A 180 15.02 3.62 -1.64
N PRO A 181 14.71 4.88 -1.30
CA PRO A 181 13.57 5.59 -1.86
C PRO A 181 13.85 6.05 -3.29
N ASP A 182 12.80 6.31 -4.08
CA ASP A 182 12.94 7.01 -5.36
C ASP A 182 13.04 8.53 -5.14
N TYR A 183 12.42 9.02 -4.07
CA TYR A 183 12.54 10.40 -3.59
C TYR A 183 13.04 10.40 -2.14
N GLU A 184 14.33 10.70 -1.97
CA GLU A 184 14.92 10.83 -0.64
C GLU A 184 14.44 12.11 0.04
N VAL A 185 13.74 11.95 1.16
CA VAL A 185 13.17 13.02 1.97
C VAL A 185 13.37 12.69 3.43
N GLU A 186 14.14 13.50 4.14
CA GLU A 186 14.35 13.33 5.57
C GLU A 186 13.27 14.04 6.40
N LEU A 187 12.78 13.38 7.45
CA LEU A 187 12.02 14.03 8.52
C LEU A 187 13.01 14.54 9.57
N THR A 188 13.30 15.85 9.56
CA THR A 188 14.24 16.44 10.51
C THR A 188 13.57 16.69 11.88
N PRO A 189 14.34 16.79 12.98
CA PRO A 189 13.81 17.21 14.27
C PRO A 189 13.11 18.57 14.23
N ARG A 190 13.58 19.49 13.37
CA ARG A 190 12.96 20.80 13.16
C ARG A 190 11.59 20.67 12.52
N ASP A 191 11.45 19.83 11.49
CA ASP A 191 10.15 19.58 10.85
C ASP A 191 9.17 18.94 11.84
N PHE A 192 9.63 17.93 12.57
CA PHE A 192 8.83 17.26 13.59
C PHE A 192 8.35 18.24 14.67
N ALA A 193 9.26 19.07 15.22
CA ALA A 193 8.92 20.09 16.22
C ALA A 193 7.96 21.16 15.68
N ALA A 194 7.97 21.42 14.37
CA ALA A 194 7.04 22.33 13.69
C ALA A 194 5.72 21.68 13.28
N GLY A 195 5.47 20.40 13.64
CA GLY A 195 4.27 19.67 13.22
C GLY A 195 4.20 19.40 11.71
N ARG A 196 5.35 19.41 11.03
CA ARG A 196 5.49 19.12 9.60
C ARG A 196 5.88 17.67 9.37
N ASP A 197 5.39 17.13 8.26
CA ASP A 197 5.78 15.82 7.75
C ASP A 197 6.14 15.98 6.26
N PRO A 198 7.40 16.33 5.93
CA PRO A 198 7.81 16.56 4.55
C PRO A 198 7.71 15.30 3.68
N GLN A 199 7.78 14.11 4.27
CA GLN A 199 7.64 12.84 3.53
C GLN A 199 6.19 12.66 3.08
N LEU A 200 5.23 12.86 3.99
CA LEU A 200 3.81 12.80 3.68
C LEU A 200 3.40 13.91 2.70
N GLU A 201 3.91 15.12 2.89
CA GLU A 201 3.69 16.25 1.98
C GLU A 201 4.17 15.91 0.57
N LYS A 202 5.39 15.39 0.42
CA LYS A 202 5.92 14.99 -0.89
C LYS A 202 5.09 13.88 -1.55
N ALA A 203 4.60 12.91 -0.77
CA ALA A 203 3.74 11.85 -1.32
C ALA A 203 2.40 12.39 -1.84
N ILE A 204 1.78 13.32 -1.11
CA ILE A 204 0.54 13.99 -1.54
C ILE A 204 0.81 14.76 -2.84
N ASP A 205 1.89 15.54 -2.90
CA ASP A 205 2.23 16.35 -4.08
C ASP A 205 2.43 15.46 -5.32
N LEU A 206 3.21 14.37 -5.19
CA LEU A 206 3.44 13.43 -6.29
C LEU A 206 2.14 12.78 -6.80
N LEU A 207 1.22 12.43 -5.89
CA LEU A 207 -0.06 11.87 -6.26
C LEU A 207 -0.94 12.90 -6.97
N LEU A 208 -1.02 14.14 -6.47
CA LEU A 208 -1.79 15.20 -7.12
C LEU A 208 -1.23 15.55 -8.50
N GLU A 209 0.09 15.59 -8.66
CA GLU A 209 0.75 15.75 -9.95
C GLU A 209 0.43 14.60 -10.91
N ALA A 210 0.47 13.35 -10.43
CA ALA A 210 0.11 12.18 -11.24
C ALA A 210 -1.36 12.25 -11.68
N LEU A 211 -2.26 12.62 -10.77
CA LEU A 211 -3.69 12.78 -11.07
C LEU A 211 -4.00 13.92 -12.03
N ALA A 212 -3.18 14.98 -12.06
CA ALA A 212 -3.31 16.06 -13.01
C ALA A 212 -2.83 15.65 -14.42
N LYS A 213 -1.83 14.76 -14.50
CA LYS A 213 -1.31 14.23 -15.77
C LYS A 213 -2.22 13.15 -16.36
N GLU A 214 -2.66 12.22 -15.53
CA GLU A 214 -3.48 11.07 -15.94
C GLU A 214 -4.55 10.80 -14.88
N PRO A 215 -5.76 11.36 -15.03
CA PRO A 215 -6.85 11.09 -14.10
C PRO A 215 -7.29 9.61 -14.19
N PRO A 216 -7.68 8.97 -13.08
CA PRO A 216 -8.10 7.57 -13.10
C PRO A 216 -9.29 7.37 -14.03
N ALA A 217 -9.17 6.40 -14.95
CA ALA A 217 -10.24 6.06 -15.86
C ALA A 217 -11.51 5.65 -15.09
N ARG A 218 -12.62 6.30 -15.42
CA ARG A 218 -13.96 5.91 -14.99
C ARG A 218 -14.64 5.27 -16.19
N PRO A 219 -15.06 4.00 -16.10
CA PRO A 219 -15.73 3.36 -17.23
C PRO A 219 -16.99 4.15 -17.59
N GLU A 220 -17.18 4.42 -18.87
CA GLU A 220 -18.44 4.94 -19.39
C GLU A 220 -19.29 3.77 -19.87
N ILE A 221 -20.61 3.87 -19.68
CA ILE A 221 -21.54 2.87 -20.21
C ILE A 221 -21.65 3.10 -21.72
N PRO A 222 -21.25 2.14 -22.57
CA PRO A 222 -21.40 2.28 -24.02
C PRO A 222 -22.89 2.29 -24.40
N PRO A 223 -23.24 2.75 -25.62
CA PRO A 223 -24.59 2.59 -26.13
C PRO A 223 -25.07 1.14 -26.02
N TYR A 224 -26.30 0.94 -25.55
CA TYR A 224 -26.86 -0.40 -25.43
C TYR A 224 -26.95 -1.05 -26.82
N PRO A 225 -26.58 -2.34 -26.94
CA PRO A 225 -26.66 -3.04 -28.21
C PRO A 225 -28.11 -3.12 -28.70
N ASP A 226 -28.30 -2.84 -29.99
CA ASP A 226 -29.56 -3.11 -30.66
C ASP A 226 -29.62 -4.59 -31.07
N TYR A 227 -30.38 -5.39 -30.31
CA TYR A 227 -30.54 -6.82 -30.57
C TYR A 227 -31.45 -7.15 -31.77
N GLN A 228 -32.08 -6.15 -32.39
CA GLN A 228 -32.81 -6.30 -33.66
C GLN A 228 -31.86 -6.41 -34.86
N VAL A 229 -30.71 -5.75 -34.81
CA VAL A 229 -29.64 -5.78 -35.82
C VAL A 229 -28.37 -6.44 -35.27
N SER A 230 -28.55 -7.55 -34.55
CA SER A 230 -27.44 -8.24 -33.90
C SER A 230 -26.39 -8.72 -34.93
N PRO A 231 -25.11 -8.32 -34.81
CA PRO A 231 -24.02 -8.87 -35.63
C PRO A 231 -23.75 -10.36 -35.34
N TRP A 232 -24.37 -10.92 -34.29
CA TRP A 232 -24.30 -12.33 -33.92
C TRP A 232 -25.45 -13.16 -34.48
N ARG A 233 -26.44 -12.54 -35.13
CA ARG A 233 -27.38 -13.27 -36.01
C ARG A 233 -26.67 -13.48 -37.35
N THR A 234 -25.79 -14.48 -37.42
CA THR A 234 -25.49 -15.07 -38.72
C THR A 234 -26.80 -15.57 -39.31
N GLU A 235 -27.11 -15.14 -40.54
CA GLU A 235 -28.25 -15.65 -41.29
C GLU A 235 -28.31 -17.17 -41.13
N ALA A 236 -29.40 -17.66 -40.54
CA ALA A 236 -29.67 -19.08 -40.60
C ALA A 236 -29.88 -19.39 -42.09
N THR A 237 -28.87 -19.98 -42.73
CA THR A 237 -28.97 -20.42 -44.11
C THR A 237 -30.16 -21.39 -44.21
N PRO A 238 -31.13 -21.14 -45.09
CA PRO A 238 -32.34 -21.95 -45.22
C PRO A 238 -32.05 -23.39 -45.67
#